data_AF-K6VEK2-F1
#
_entry.id   AF-K6VEK2-F1
#
_cell.length_a   1.000
_cell.length_b   1.000
_cell.length_c   1.000
_cell.angle_alpha   90.00
_cell.angle_beta   90.00
_cell.angle_gamma   90.00
#
_symmetry.space_group_name_H-M   'P 1'
#
loop_
_entity.id
_entity.type
_entity.pdbx_description
1 polymer ?
#
loop_
_entity_poly.entity_id
_entity_poly.type
_entity_poly.pdbx_seq_one_letter_code
_entity_poly.pdbx_strand_id
1 'polypeptide(L)'
;MKEPTHDTVELYKLAVEMADRVSARRGHANQFYLTLQSILLGAPALVQAVGSRGSIEPFLSFLLCVVGVVTSATWWLQLKSYRDLNKAKFAVINAIEEEYFEVRPFLDEWNQLKSDPIARWRPRYAELGTIERVVPVVFLLINLVLAVIVWL
;
A
#
# COMPACT_ATOMS: atom_id res chain seq x y z
N MET A 1 30.88 8.17 17.96
CA MET A 1 30.47 8.69 16.65
C MET A 1 31.71 8.73 15.78
N LYS A 2 31.66 8.16 14.57
CA LYS A 2 32.76 8.19 13.61
C LYS A 2 32.64 9.45 12.75
N GLU A 3 33.75 9.97 12.23
CA GLU A 3 33.69 11.04 11.22
C GLU A 3 33.16 10.47 9.89
N PRO A 4 32.15 11.11 9.27
CA PRO A 4 31.60 10.64 8.00
C PRO A 4 32.60 10.90 6.87
N THR A 5 32.95 9.85 6.12
CA THR A 5 33.73 9.99 4.89
C THR A 5 32.84 10.43 3.72
N HIS A 6 33.45 10.93 2.65
CA HIS A 6 32.74 11.24 1.41
C HIS A 6 31.87 10.05 0.93
N ASP A 7 32.44 8.84 0.92
CA ASP A 7 31.72 7.62 0.52
C ASP A 7 30.54 7.29 1.45
N THR A 8 30.67 7.58 2.75
CA THR A 8 29.58 7.40 3.73
C THR A 8 28.40 8.31 3.39
N VAL A 9 28.68 9.57 3.06
CA VAL A 9 27.65 10.56 2.68
C VAL A 9 26.96 10.15 1.38
N GLU A 10 27.71 9.68 0.38
CA GLU A 10 27.14 9.24 -0.89
C GLU A 10 26.28 7.97 -0.75
N LEU A 11 26.75 6.98 0.02
CA LEU A 11 25.96 5.79 0.34
C LEU A 11 24.69 6.13 1.11
N TYR A 12 24.77 7.08 2.05
CA TYR A 12 23.63 7.56 2.80
C TYR A 12 22.58 8.22 1.89
N LYS A 13 23.00 9.15 1.02
CA LYS A 13 22.10 9.78 0.03
C LYS A 13 21.42 8.74 -0.86
N LEU A 14 22.20 7.78 -1.38
CA LEU A 14 21.66 6.71 -2.22
C LEU A 14 20.65 5.83 -1.46
N ALA A 15 20.93 5.50 -0.20
CA ALA A 15 20.03 4.71 0.64
C ALA A 15 18.70 5.42 0.86
N VAL A 16 18.74 6.72 1.19
CA VAL A 16 17.56 7.58 1.36
C VAL A 16 16.76 7.67 0.06
N GLU A 17 17.41 7.93 -1.07
CA GLU A 17 16.76 7.99 -2.38
C GLU A 17 16.10 6.65 -2.74
N MET A 18 16.76 5.53 -2.48
CA MET A 18 16.19 4.21 -2.72
C MET A 18 14.97 3.92 -1.83
N ALA A 19 14.96 4.41 -0.59
CA ALA A 19 13.79 4.29 0.30
C ALA A 19 12.61 5.13 -0.21
N ASP A 20 12.87 6.36 -0.67
CA ASP A 20 11.86 7.24 -1.25
C ASP A 20 11.25 6.64 -2.54
N ARG A 21 12.10 6.14 -3.45
CA ARG A 21 11.65 5.45 -4.67
C ARG A 21 10.73 4.26 -4.38
N VAL A 22 10.96 3.51 -3.30
CA VAL A 22 10.08 2.41 -2.91
C VAL A 22 8.74 2.93 -2.37
N SER A 23 8.76 4.01 -1.58
CA SER A 23 7.53 4.69 -1.14
C SER A 23 6.70 5.20 -2.32
N ALA A 24 7.33 5.81 -3.32
CA ALA A 24 6.67 6.25 -4.56
C ALA A 24 6.07 5.07 -5.35
N ARG A 25 6.81 3.96 -5.49
CA ARG A 25 6.30 2.73 -6.11
C ARG A 25 5.07 2.15 -5.39
N ARG A 26 5.04 2.22 -4.05
CA ARG A 26 3.86 1.83 -3.27
C ARG A 26 2.64 2.68 -3.61
N GLY A 27 2.83 4.00 -3.73
CA GLY A 27 1.78 4.94 -4.15
C GLY A 27 1.20 4.61 -5.53
N HIS A 28 2.06 4.36 -6.52
CA HIS A 28 1.63 3.96 -7.86
C HIS A 28 0.88 2.61 -7.87
N ALA A 29 1.37 1.63 -7.10
CA ALA A 29 0.70 0.34 -6.98
C ALA A 29 -0.73 0.50 -6.41
N ASN A 30 -0.92 1.36 -5.39
CA ASN A 30 -2.25 1.64 -4.86
C ASN A 30 -3.19 2.25 -5.90
N GLN A 31 -2.73 3.24 -6.65
CA GLN A 31 -3.54 3.87 -7.70
C GLN A 31 -3.92 2.87 -8.80
N PHE A 32 -2.99 2.01 -9.21
CA PHE A 32 -3.25 0.94 -10.16
C PHE A 32 -4.36 0.01 -9.68
N TYR A 33 -4.23 -0.54 -8.46
CA TYR A 33 -5.23 -1.50 -7.94
C TYR A 33 -6.57 -0.84 -7.65
N LEU A 34 -6.60 0.40 -7.15
CA LEU A 34 -7.85 1.17 -7.00
C LEU A 34 -8.58 1.32 -8.32
N THR A 35 -7.85 1.67 -9.37
CA THR A 35 -8.40 1.81 -10.73
C THR A 35 -8.93 0.48 -11.24
N LEU A 36 -8.13 -0.58 -11.12
CA LEU A 36 -8.51 -1.93 -11.53
C LEU A 36 -9.78 -2.41 -10.82
N GLN A 37 -9.84 -2.27 -9.50
CA GLN A 37 -11.02 -2.64 -8.71
C GLN A 37 -12.26 -1.82 -9.09
N SER A 38 -12.09 -0.51 -9.30
CA SER A 38 -13.19 0.37 -9.72
C SER A 38 -13.75 -0.04 -11.09
N ILE A 39 -12.87 -0.43 -12.02
CA ILE A 39 -13.28 -0.96 -13.32
C ILE A 39 -14.01 -2.29 -13.17
N LEU A 40 -13.48 -3.23 -12.37
CA LEU A 40 -14.09 -4.53 -12.16
C LEU A 40 -15.50 -4.42 -11.58
N LEU A 41 -15.70 -3.55 -10.59
CA LEU A 41 -17.02 -3.30 -9.98
C LEU A 41 -17.96 -2.48 -10.88
N GLY A 42 -17.41 -1.56 -11.68
CA GLY A 42 -18.19 -0.70 -12.58
C GLY A 42 -18.57 -1.35 -13.92
N ALA A 43 -17.78 -2.32 -14.38
CA ALA A 43 -17.98 -2.97 -15.67
C ALA A 43 -19.39 -3.58 -15.82
N PRO A 44 -19.96 -4.25 -14.80
CA PRO A 44 -21.32 -4.76 -14.92
C PRO A 44 -22.40 -3.68 -15.13
N ALA A 45 -22.24 -2.53 -14.49
CA ALA A 45 -23.16 -1.40 -14.65
C ALA A 45 -23.04 -0.79 -16.05
N LEU A 46 -21.80 -0.65 -16.56
CA LEU A 46 -21.55 -0.10 -17.90
C LEU A 46 -22.10 -1.01 -19.02
N VAL A 47 -21.91 -2.32 -18.91
CA VAL A 47 -22.43 -3.27 -19.90
C VAL A 47 -23.96 -3.23 -19.94
N GLN A 48 -24.63 -3.14 -18.78
CA GLN A 48 -26.09 -2.96 -18.72
C GLN A 48 -26.55 -1.61 -19.28
N ALA A 49 -25.79 -0.54 -19.09
CA ALA A 49 -26.12 0.79 -19.58
C ALA A 49 -25.99 0.92 -21.13
N VAL A 50 -25.02 0.23 -21.73
CA VAL A 50 -24.72 0.30 -23.17
C VAL A 50 -25.38 -0.82 -23.97
N GLY A 51 -25.65 -1.97 -23.35
CA GLY A 51 -26.26 -3.14 -23.99
C GLY A 51 -27.78 -3.07 -24.10
N SER A 52 -28.35 -3.73 -25.12
CA SER A 52 -29.79 -3.89 -25.29
C SER A 52 -30.39 -4.83 -24.22
N ARG A 53 -30.91 -4.25 -23.13
CA ARG A 53 -31.89 -4.82 -22.15
C ARG A 53 -31.66 -6.24 -21.59
N GLY A 54 -30.45 -6.80 -21.70
CA GLY A 54 -30.08 -8.08 -21.09
C GLY A 54 -29.25 -7.86 -19.83
N SER A 55 -29.60 -8.56 -18.75
CA SER A 55 -28.72 -8.73 -17.59
C SER A 55 -27.42 -9.42 -18.03
N ILE A 56 -26.29 -9.05 -17.42
CA ILE A 56 -25.05 -9.80 -17.64
C ILE A 56 -25.25 -11.26 -17.24
N GLU A 57 -24.69 -12.15 -18.05
CA GLU A 57 -24.69 -13.58 -17.82
C GLU A 57 -24.06 -13.89 -16.44
N PRO A 58 -24.76 -14.58 -15.53
CA PRO A 58 -24.32 -14.75 -14.14
C PRO A 58 -22.91 -15.32 -14.02
N PHE A 59 -22.53 -16.24 -14.90
CA PHE A 59 -21.19 -16.81 -14.90
C PHE A 59 -20.10 -15.76 -15.19
N LEU A 60 -20.33 -14.85 -16.13
CA LEU A 60 -19.41 -13.74 -16.41
C LEU A 60 -19.28 -12.78 -15.21
N SER A 61 -20.40 -12.44 -14.56
CA SER A 61 -20.38 -11.63 -13.32
C SER A 61 -19.59 -12.32 -12.20
N PHE A 62 -19.77 -13.63 -12.05
CA PHE A 62 -19.02 -14.42 -11.07
C PHE A 62 -17.51 -14.42 -11.37
N LEU A 63 -17.13 -14.58 -12.65
CA LEU A 63 -15.72 -14.55 -13.05
C LEU A 63 -15.07 -13.19 -12.76
N LEU A 64 -15.78 -12.08 -12.99
CA LEU A 64 -15.31 -10.74 -12.62
C LEU A 64 -15.08 -10.61 -11.10
N CYS A 65 -15.98 -11.17 -10.29
CA CYS A 65 -15.81 -11.18 -8.83
C CYS A 65 -14.58 -12.01 -8.41
N VAL A 66 -14.35 -13.17 -9.03
CA VAL A 66 -13.15 -13.99 -8.78
C VAL A 66 -11.88 -13.21 -9.09
N VAL A 67 -11.83 -12.53 -10.24
CA VAL A 67 -10.71 -11.64 -10.59
C VAL A 67 -10.54 -10.53 -9.55
N GLY A 68 -11.64 -9.92 -9.10
CA GLY A 68 -11.64 -8.90 -8.04
C GLY A 68 -11.07 -9.39 -6.70
N VAL A 69 -11.42 -10.61 -6.28
CA VAL A 69 -10.86 -11.26 -5.07
C VAL A 69 -9.37 -11.51 -5.22
N VAL A 70 -8.94 -12.13 -6.33
CA VAL A 70 -7.53 -12.46 -6.57
C VAL A 70 -6.67 -11.20 -6.62
N THR A 71 -7.13 -10.17 -7.31
CA THR A 71 -6.41 -8.89 -7.42
C THR A 71 -6.40 -8.12 -6.11
N SER A 72 -7.45 -8.20 -5.28
CA SER A 72 -7.46 -7.64 -3.92
C SER A 72 -6.45 -8.34 -2.99
N ALA A 73 -6.37 -9.67 -3.05
CA ALA A 73 -5.38 -10.43 -2.28
C ALA A 73 -3.95 -10.09 -2.70
N THR A 74 -3.71 -9.98 -4.02
CA THR A 74 -2.40 -9.60 -4.58
C THR A 74 -2.02 -8.18 -4.17
N TRP A 75 -2.97 -7.25 -4.19
CA TRP A 75 -2.76 -5.88 -3.73
C TRP A 75 -2.32 -5.84 -2.27
N TRP A 76 -2.99 -6.58 -1.39
CA TRP A 76 -2.62 -6.66 0.02
C TRP A 76 -1.21 -7.21 0.23
N LEU A 77 -0.85 -8.28 -0.47
CA LEU A 77 0.50 -8.87 -0.42
C LEU A 77 1.58 -7.88 -0.89
N GLN A 78 1.30 -7.17 -1.98
CA GLN A 78 2.22 -6.18 -2.53
C GLN A 78 2.45 -5.01 -1.57
N LEU A 79 1.38 -4.49 -0.94
CA LEU A 79 1.47 -3.46 0.09
C LEU A 79 2.29 -3.92 1.30
N LYS A 80 2.06 -5.16 1.75
CA LYS A 80 2.85 -5.77 2.83
C LYS A 80 4.33 -5.84 2.46
N SER A 81 4.66 -6.29 1.25
CA SER A 81 6.03 -6.39 0.76
C SER A 81 6.75 -5.04 0.76
N TYR A 82 6.12 -3.98 0.20
CA TYR A 82 6.72 -2.64 0.20
C TYR A 82 6.96 -2.10 1.60
N ARG A 83 6.04 -2.33 2.53
CA ARG A 83 6.18 -1.90 3.92
C ARG A 83 7.35 -2.61 4.60
N ASP A 84 7.44 -3.93 4.43
CA ASP A 84 8.49 -4.73 5.07
C ASP A 84 9.87 -4.33 4.50
N LEU A 85 9.96 -4.09 3.18
CA LEU A 85 11.17 -3.58 2.54
C LEU A 85 11.56 -2.17 3.02
N ASN A 86 10.61 -1.24 3.09
CA ASN A 86 10.88 0.11 3.59
C ASN A 86 11.32 0.08 5.05
N LYS A 87 10.68 -0.75 5.88
CA LYS A 87 11.11 -0.92 7.27
C LYS A 87 12.57 -1.38 7.37
N ALA A 88 12.98 -2.33 6.53
CA ALA A 88 14.37 -2.79 6.47
C ALA A 88 15.33 -1.68 6.00
N LYS A 89 14.96 -0.91 4.96
CA LYS A 89 15.76 0.21 4.47
C LYS A 89 15.95 1.30 5.52
N PHE A 90 14.89 1.73 6.19
CA PHE A 90 14.97 2.73 7.25
C PHE A 90 15.75 2.25 8.48
N ALA A 91 15.73 0.94 8.78
CA ALA A 91 16.60 0.40 9.82
C ALA A 91 18.10 0.59 9.49
N VAL A 92 18.48 0.43 8.22
CA VAL A 92 19.86 0.67 7.77
C VAL A 92 20.18 2.17 7.74
N ILE A 93 19.29 3.02 7.23
CA ILE A 93 19.46 4.49 7.21
C ILE A 93 19.69 5.01 8.63
N ASN A 94 18.84 4.60 9.58
CA ASN A 94 18.95 5.03 10.97
C ASN A 94 20.23 4.55 11.65
N ALA A 95 20.71 3.34 11.32
CA ALA A 95 21.99 2.84 11.82
C ALA A 95 23.17 3.66 11.28
N ILE A 96 23.13 4.06 10.01
CA ILE A 96 24.13 4.96 9.42
C ILE A 96 24.10 6.33 10.12
N GLU A 97 22.90 6.90 10.32
CA GLU A 97 22.74 8.16 11.05
C GLU A 97 23.33 8.09 12.46
N GLU A 98 23.04 7.02 13.21
CA GLU A 98 23.52 6.84 14.57
C GLU A 98 25.04 6.70 14.68
N GLU A 99 25.67 6.05 13.70
CA GLU A 99 27.11 5.78 13.72
C GLU A 99 27.95 6.98 13.26
N TYR A 100 27.48 7.73 12.26
CA TYR A 100 28.30 8.70 11.51
C TYR A 100 27.85 10.16 11.56
N PHE A 101 26.62 10.47 12.00
CA PHE A 101 26.07 11.82 11.90
C PHE A 101 25.60 12.37 13.25
N GLU A 102 25.96 13.63 13.54
CA GLU A 102 25.47 14.34 14.74
C GLU A 102 23.98 14.70 14.62
N VAL A 103 23.55 15.10 13.43
CA VAL A 103 22.16 15.40 13.10
C VAL A 103 21.55 14.19 12.39
N ARG A 104 20.44 13.68 12.91
CA ARG A 104 19.89 12.37 12.52
C ARG A 104 18.40 12.50 12.18
N PRO A 105 18.07 13.19 11.07
CA PRO A 105 16.70 13.59 10.78
C PRO A 105 15.72 12.41 10.77
N PHE A 106 16.07 11.27 10.18
CA PHE A 106 15.14 10.13 10.07
C PHE A 106 14.99 9.36 11.39
N LEU A 107 16.08 9.21 12.15
CA LEU A 107 16.03 8.61 13.48
C LEU A 107 15.27 9.50 14.47
N ASP A 108 15.51 10.81 14.44
CA ASP A 108 14.83 11.79 15.30
C ASP A 108 13.33 11.86 14.97
N GLU A 109 12.96 11.85 13.68
CA GLU A 109 11.56 11.72 13.23
C GLU A 109 10.93 10.43 13.76
N TRP A 110 11.62 9.29 13.60
CA TRP A 110 11.13 8.00 14.07
C TRP A 110 10.93 7.96 15.59
N ASN A 111 11.83 8.59 16.35
CA ASN A 111 11.72 8.71 17.79
C ASN A 111 10.55 9.61 18.19
N GLN A 112 10.33 10.74 17.51
CA GLN A 112 9.15 11.58 17.74
C GLN A 112 7.84 10.82 17.49
N LEU A 113 7.74 10.08 16.39
CA LEU A 113 6.57 9.25 16.07
C LEU A 113 6.30 8.13 17.09
N LYS A 114 7.36 7.62 17.75
CA LYS A 114 7.22 6.64 18.84
C LYS A 114 6.80 7.27 20.15
N SER A 115 7.31 8.46 20.45
CA SER A 115 7.18 9.16 21.72
C SER A 115 5.86 9.88 21.89
N ASP A 116 5.17 10.21 20.79
CA ASP A 116 3.87 10.88 20.82
C ASP A 116 2.83 10.00 21.55
N PRO A 117 2.29 10.43 22.72
CA PRO A 117 1.27 9.70 23.48
C PRO A 117 -0.09 9.88 22.80
N ILE A 118 -0.24 9.31 21.60
CA ILE A 118 -1.51 9.39 20.88
C ILE A 118 -2.51 8.43 21.52
N ALA A 119 -3.67 8.97 21.90
CA ALA A 119 -4.80 8.23 22.43
C ALA A 119 -5.16 7.04 21.52
N ARG A 120 -5.54 5.91 22.13
CA ARG A 120 -5.83 4.58 21.55
C ARG A 120 -6.73 4.55 20.29
N TRP A 121 -7.36 5.67 19.95
CA TRP A 121 -8.36 5.88 18.92
C TRP A 121 -7.83 6.60 17.67
N ARG A 122 -6.64 7.22 17.74
CA ARG A 122 -6.04 7.92 16.60
C ARG A 122 -4.91 7.08 15.98
N PRO A 123 -4.98 6.83 14.67
CA PRO A 123 -3.89 6.20 13.93
C PRO A 123 -2.58 6.98 14.15
N ARG A 124 -1.48 6.30 14.48
CA ARG A 124 -0.13 6.91 14.46
C ARG A 124 0.08 7.56 13.08
N TYR A 125 0.80 8.68 12.98
CA TYR A 125 1.12 9.30 11.67
C TYR A 125 1.79 8.31 10.68
N ALA A 126 2.30 7.17 11.16
CA ALA A 126 2.75 6.00 10.39
C ALA A 126 1.62 5.17 9.71
N GLU A 127 0.35 5.58 9.78
CA GLU A 127 -0.82 4.75 9.43
C GLU A 127 -1.48 5.06 8.08
N LEU A 128 -0.83 5.81 7.19
CA LEU A 128 -1.11 5.65 5.75
C LEU A 128 -1.06 4.16 5.38
N GLY A 129 -0.10 3.41 5.95
CA GLY A 129 -0.01 1.96 5.76
C GLY A 129 -1.11 1.12 6.43
N THR A 130 -1.88 1.64 7.39
CA THR A 130 -3.03 0.91 7.97
C THR A 130 -4.26 1.13 7.10
N ILE A 131 -4.55 2.39 6.75
CA ILE A 131 -5.67 2.74 5.87
C ILE A 131 -5.48 2.08 4.49
N GLU A 132 -4.28 2.16 3.91
CA GLU A 132 -3.97 1.50 2.64
C GLU A 132 -4.18 -0.03 2.69
N ARG A 133 -4.06 -0.68 3.85
CA ARG A 133 -4.29 -2.14 4.00
C ARG A 133 -5.76 -2.50 4.22
N VAL A 134 -6.57 -1.58 4.74
CA VAL A 134 -8.02 -1.78 4.88
C VAL A 134 -8.68 -1.80 3.51
N VAL A 135 -8.23 -0.96 2.58
CA VAL A 135 -8.87 -0.83 1.26
C VAL A 135 -8.90 -2.15 0.46
N PRO A 136 -7.80 -2.91 0.28
CA PRO A 136 -7.86 -4.22 -0.38
C PRO A 136 -8.82 -5.19 0.30
N VAL A 137 -8.92 -5.15 1.64
CA VAL A 137 -9.83 -6.03 2.39
C VAL A 137 -11.29 -5.63 2.12
N VAL A 138 -11.60 -4.34 2.06
CA VAL A 138 -12.94 -3.85 1.71
C VAL A 138 -13.33 -4.31 0.30
N PHE A 139 -12.46 -4.15 -0.70
CA PHE A 139 -12.74 -4.62 -2.06
C PHE A 139 -12.86 -6.14 -2.14
N LEU A 140 -12.05 -6.89 -1.38
CA LEU A 140 -12.17 -8.34 -1.28
C LEU A 140 -13.55 -8.75 -0.74
N LEU A 141 -14.02 -8.11 0.34
CA LEU A 141 -15.33 -8.38 0.91
C LEU A 141 -16.46 -8.01 -0.05
N ILE A 142 -16.37 -6.86 -0.73
CA ILE A 142 -17.36 -6.46 -1.75
C ILE A 142 -17.46 -7.51 -2.85
N ASN A 143 -16.32 -7.95 -3.41
CA ASN A 143 -16.31 -8.97 -4.46
C ASN A 143 -16.86 -10.32 -3.98
N LEU A 144 -16.59 -10.72 -2.72
CA LEU A 144 -17.16 -11.95 -2.15
C LEU A 144 -18.68 -11.84 -1.98
N VAL A 145 -19.19 -10.72 -1.47
CA VAL A 145 -20.63 -10.48 -1.32
C VAL A 145 -21.32 -10.49 -2.68
N LEU A 146 -20.75 -9.81 -3.69
CA LEU A 146 -21.29 -9.80 -5.04
C LEU A 146 -21.27 -11.20 -5.66
N ALA A 147 -20.20 -11.97 -5.48
CA ALA A 147 -20.12 -13.35 -5.95
C ALA A 147 -21.26 -14.21 -5.38
N VAL A 148 -21.61 -14.05 -4.11
CA VAL A 148 -22.74 -14.77 -3.48
C VAL A 148 -24.07 -14.29 -4.06
N ILE A 149 -24.28 -12.98 -4.19
CA ILE A 149 -25.53 -12.40 -4.72
C ILE A 149 -25.81 -12.86 -6.15
N VAL A 150 -24.78 -13.01 -6.99
CA VAL A 150 -24.94 -13.45 -8.39
C VAL A 150 -25.55 -14.86 -8.51
N TRP A 151 -25.45 -15.69 -7.48
CA TRP A 151 -25.96 -17.07 -7.45
C TRP A 151 -27.23 -17.25 -6.59
N LEU A 152 -27.73 -16.17 -5.98
CA LEU A 152 -29.00 -16.14 -5.24
C LEU A 152 -30.13 -15.66 -6.14
#